data_AF-A0A7W0YCP6-F1
#
_entry.id   AF-A0A7W0YCP6-F1
#
_cell.length_a   1.000
_cell.length_b   1.000
_cell.length_c   1.000
_cell.angle_alpha   90.00
_cell.angle_beta   90.00
_cell.angle_gamma   90.00
#
_symmetry.space_group_name_H-M   'P 1'
#
loop_
_entity.id
_entity.type
_entity.pdbx_description
1 polymer ?
#
loop_
_entity_poly.entity_id
_entity_poly.type
_entity_poly.pdbx_seq_one_letter_code
_entity_poly.pdbx_strand_id
1 'polypeptide(L)'
;MRTYRVPTGELLRSLRPETYRQVVDLLAEPREHVSYREIARVCKVGGSTIKAIEVAEAESIIERKAKLLRKVTRVAERAWSTVEDKLDGANLAQATICAGIATDKMLLLSGQATQSIQLDIKATDIYSDMNRLTAEIVNAVRALPAATPKLLPVEAEVVSVLPAA
;
A
#
# COMPACT_ATOMS: atom_id res chain seq x y z
N MET A 1 -27.40 28.06 21.63
CA MET A 1 -27.69 26.73 21.05
C MET A 1 -27.29 26.77 19.57
N ARG A 2 -26.18 26.13 19.18
CA ARG A 2 -25.69 26.11 17.79
C ARG A 2 -26.47 25.01 17.03
N THR A 3 -27.35 25.39 16.11
CA THR A 3 -28.06 24.48 15.20
C THR A 3 -27.06 23.74 14.32
N TYR A 4 -26.82 22.46 14.62
CA TYR A 4 -26.02 21.57 13.79
C TYR A 4 -26.85 21.22 12.54
N ARG A 5 -26.51 21.80 11.39
CA ARG A 5 -27.13 21.46 10.10
C ARG A 5 -26.68 20.03 9.71
N VAL A 6 -27.63 19.12 9.65
CA VAL A 6 -27.45 17.70 9.26
C VAL A 6 -26.91 17.61 7.81
N PRO A 7 -26.07 16.61 7.45
CA PRO A 7 -25.09 16.75 6.36
C PRO A 7 -25.70 16.60 4.94
N THR A 8 -25.91 17.72 4.27
CA THR A 8 -25.33 18.22 3.01
C THR A 8 -24.95 17.28 1.84
N GLY A 9 -25.17 15.96 1.85
CA GLY A 9 -24.83 15.08 0.71
C GLY A 9 -25.46 15.56 -0.61
N GLU A 10 -26.75 15.91 -0.56
CA GLU A 10 -27.49 16.50 -1.69
C GLU A 10 -27.01 17.91 -2.05
N LEU A 11 -26.63 18.71 -1.06
CA LEU A 11 -26.07 20.05 -1.28
C LEU A 11 -24.69 19.97 -1.95
N LEU A 12 -23.89 18.96 -1.64
CA LEU A 12 -22.62 18.73 -2.32
C LEU A 12 -22.88 18.31 -3.78
N ARG A 13 -23.89 17.46 -4.01
CA ARG A 13 -24.32 17.06 -5.35
C ARG A 13 -24.75 18.25 -6.22
N SER A 14 -25.43 19.23 -5.64
CA SER A 14 -25.90 20.42 -6.37
C SER A 14 -24.84 21.50 -6.55
N LEU A 15 -24.05 21.80 -5.52
CA LEU A 15 -23.06 22.88 -5.54
C LEU A 15 -21.72 22.47 -6.17
N ARG A 16 -21.32 21.21 -6.01
CA ARG A 16 -20.03 20.67 -6.46
C ARG A 16 -20.18 19.22 -6.97
N PRO A 17 -20.84 19.03 -8.12
CA PRO A 17 -21.13 17.69 -8.65
C PRO A 17 -19.88 16.86 -8.93
N GLU A 18 -18.77 17.48 -9.35
CA GLU A 18 -17.52 16.76 -9.61
C GLU A 18 -16.90 16.20 -8.32
N THR A 19 -16.91 16.98 -7.22
CA THR A 19 -16.44 16.50 -5.91
C THR A 19 -17.36 15.40 -5.38
N TYR A 20 -18.67 15.51 -5.59
CA TYR A 20 -19.62 14.47 -5.24
C TYR A 20 -19.32 13.15 -5.97
N ARG A 21 -19.12 13.19 -7.30
CA ARG A 21 -18.75 12.00 -8.10
C ARG A 21 -17.44 11.39 -7.62
N GLN A 22 -16.43 12.22 -7.37
CA GLN A 22 -15.14 11.74 -6.88
C GLN A 22 -15.26 11.04 -5.52
N VAL A 23 -16.11 11.54 -4.62
CA VAL A 23 -16.41 10.87 -3.35
C VAL A 23 -17.10 9.53 -3.60
N VAL A 24 -18.11 9.46 -4.47
CA VAL A 24 -18.80 8.21 -4.83
C VAL A 24 -17.84 7.19 -5.45
N ASP A 25 -16.94 7.62 -6.33
CA ASP A 25 -15.96 6.75 -6.97
C ASP A 25 -14.95 6.21 -5.94
N LEU A 26 -14.44 7.05 -5.03
CA LEU A 26 -13.56 6.60 -3.94
C LEU A 26 -14.27 5.72 -2.91
N LEU A 27 -15.57 5.92 -2.69
CA LEU A 27 -16.41 5.04 -1.85
C LEU A 27 -16.67 3.69 -2.53
N ALA A 28 -16.53 3.60 -3.85
CA ALA A 28 -16.65 2.35 -4.58
C ALA A 28 -15.37 1.48 -4.47
N GLU A 29 -14.23 2.02 -4.07
CA GLU A 29 -13.02 1.22 -3.86
C GLU A 29 -13.09 0.37 -2.57
N PRO A 30 -12.39 -0.78 -2.51
CA PRO A 30 -12.27 -1.56 -1.27
C PRO A 30 -11.71 -0.70 -0.13
N ARG A 31 -12.28 -0.86 1.08
CA ARG A 31 -11.88 -0.07 2.27
C ARG A 31 -10.45 -0.31 2.74
N GLU A 32 -9.87 -1.44 2.35
CA GLU A 32 -8.45 -1.77 2.57
C GLU A 32 -7.53 -0.79 1.83
N HIS A 33 -8.01 -0.22 0.72
CA HIS A 33 -7.21 0.66 -0.15
C HIS A 33 -7.51 2.14 0.11
N VAL A 34 -8.74 2.49 0.49
CA VAL A 34 -9.15 3.89 0.69
C VAL A 34 -9.94 4.07 1.99
N SER A 35 -9.34 4.82 2.93
CA SER A 35 -9.98 5.14 4.22
C SER A 35 -10.85 6.40 4.14
N TYR A 36 -11.87 6.53 5.00
CA TYR A 36 -12.69 7.77 5.07
C TYR A 36 -11.88 9.03 5.34
N ARG A 37 -10.78 8.92 6.11
CA ARG A 37 -9.90 10.06 6.40
C ARG A 37 -9.18 10.53 5.15
N GLU A 38 -8.79 9.59 4.30
CA GLU A 38 -8.15 9.87 3.03
C GLU A 38 -9.12 10.52 2.04
N ILE A 39 -10.34 9.99 1.92
CA ILE A 39 -11.41 10.62 1.11
C ILE A 39 -11.69 12.05 1.59
N ALA A 40 -11.80 12.25 2.91
CA ALA A 40 -11.99 13.57 3.48
C ALA A 40 -10.84 14.54 3.15
N ARG A 41 -9.59 14.05 3.13
CA ARG A 41 -8.41 14.84 2.77
C ARG A 41 -8.36 15.18 1.28
N VAL A 42 -8.61 14.20 0.42
CA VAL A 42 -8.54 14.35 -1.05
C VAL A 42 -9.68 15.23 -1.55
N CYS A 43 -10.92 14.94 -1.14
CA CYS A 43 -12.11 15.65 -1.61
C CYS A 43 -12.40 16.92 -0.80
N LYS A 44 -11.69 17.14 0.33
CA LYS A 44 -11.90 18.28 1.24
C LYS A 44 -13.36 18.38 1.74
N VAL A 45 -13.94 17.22 2.08
CA VAL A 45 -15.33 17.09 2.55
C VAL A 45 -15.35 16.55 3.98
N GLY A 46 -16.27 17.05 4.81
CA GLY A 46 -16.46 16.56 6.18
C GLY A 46 -16.95 15.10 6.21
N GLY A 47 -16.42 14.31 7.14
CA GLY A 47 -16.72 12.87 7.23
C GLY A 47 -18.22 12.54 7.40
N SER A 48 -19.00 13.43 8.02
CA SER A 48 -20.46 13.26 8.14
C SER A 48 -21.19 13.34 6.79
N THR A 49 -20.69 14.17 5.87
CA THR A 49 -21.23 14.29 4.50
C THR A 49 -20.84 13.06 3.68
N ILE A 50 -19.62 12.56 3.82
CA ILE A 50 -19.18 11.33 3.14
C ILE A 50 -20.04 10.13 3.55
N LYS A 51 -20.33 9.98 4.85
CA LYS A 51 -21.26 8.94 5.35
C LYS A 51 -22.67 9.09 4.81
N ALA A 52 -23.19 10.32 4.70
CA ALA A 52 -24.51 10.56 4.13
C ALA A 52 -24.56 10.16 2.64
N ILE A 53 -23.50 10.44 1.88
CA ILE A 53 -23.36 10.04 0.47
C ILE A 53 -23.28 8.53 0.34
N GLU A 54 -22.50 7.88 1.19
CA GLU A 54 -22.38 6.42 1.20
C GLU A 54 -23.73 5.74 1.42
N VAL A 55 -24.51 6.21 2.41
CA VAL A 55 -25.85 5.64 2.66
C VAL A 55 -26.78 5.89 1.47
N ALA A 56 -26.73 7.08 0.87
CA ALA A 56 -27.59 7.45 -0.25
C ALA A 56 -27.25 6.72 -1.55
N GLU A 57 -25.98 6.37 -1.77
CA GLU A 57 -25.48 5.77 -3.02
C GLU A 57 -25.05 4.30 -2.83
N ALA A 58 -25.28 3.69 -1.67
CA ALA A 58 -24.89 2.31 -1.37
C ALA A 58 -25.46 1.32 -2.40
N GLU A 59 -26.76 1.44 -2.69
CA GLU A 59 -27.43 0.58 -3.69
C GLU A 59 -26.87 0.82 -5.10
N SER A 60 -26.67 2.09 -5.49
CA SER A 60 -26.16 2.44 -6.82
C SER A 60 -24.74 1.94 -7.06
N ILE A 61 -23.87 2.01 -6.04
CA ILE A 61 -22.49 1.51 -6.08
C ILE A 61 -22.48 -0.01 -6.23
N ILE A 62 -23.30 -0.73 -5.47
CA ILE A 62 -23.40 -2.19 -5.54
C ILE A 62 -23.91 -2.62 -6.92
N GLU A 63 -24.97 -2.00 -7.42
CA GLU A 63 -25.52 -2.29 -8.76
C GLU A 63 -24.51 -1.99 -9.87
N ARG A 64 -23.78 -0.88 -9.77
CA ARG A 64 -22.75 -0.50 -10.74
C ARG A 64 -21.61 -1.50 -10.78
N LYS A 65 -21.14 -1.95 -9.61
CA LYS A 65 -20.13 -3.02 -9.49
C LYS A 65 -20.63 -4.32 -10.10
N ALA A 66 -21.84 -4.75 -9.76
CA ALA A 66 -22.44 -5.96 -10.32
C ALA A 66 -22.62 -5.87 -11.84
N LYS A 67 -22.99 -4.70 -12.38
CA LYS A 67 -23.10 -4.46 -13.82
C LYS A 67 -21.74 -4.51 -14.52
N LEU A 68 -20.71 -3.91 -13.92
CA LEU A 68 -19.36 -3.93 -14.49
C LEU A 68 -18.77 -5.34 -14.46
N LEU A 69 -18.91 -6.05 -13.34
CA LEU A 69 -18.48 -7.44 -13.20
C LEU A 69 -19.12 -8.31 -14.29
N ARG A 70 -20.44 -8.24 -14.48
CA ARG A 70 -21.14 -8.95 -15.56
C ARG A 70 -20.61 -8.63 -16.97
N LYS A 71 -20.19 -7.38 -17.23
CA LYS A 71 -19.59 -7.01 -18.52
C LYS A 71 -18.19 -7.63 -18.67
N VAL A 72 -17.36 -7.55 -17.64
CA VAL A 72 -16.01 -8.10 -17.65
C VAL A 72 -16.05 -9.62 -17.79
N THR A 73 -16.91 -10.32 -17.05
CA THR A 73 -17.11 -11.77 -17.17
C THR A 73 -17.48 -12.16 -18.59
N ARG A 74 -18.43 -11.46 -19.22
CA ARG A 74 -18.84 -11.73 -20.60
C ARG A 74 -17.71 -11.53 -21.61
N VAL A 75 -16.87 -10.51 -21.42
CA VAL A 75 -15.71 -10.26 -22.27
C VAL A 75 -14.67 -11.36 -22.07
N ALA A 76 -14.42 -11.77 -20.82
CA ALA A 76 -13.50 -12.85 -20.50
C ALA A 76 -13.95 -14.18 -21.11
N GLU A 77 -15.23 -14.55 -20.98
CA GLU A 77 -15.80 -15.75 -21.60
C GLU A 77 -15.58 -15.78 -23.12
N ARG A 78 -15.87 -14.66 -23.80
CA ARG A 78 -15.64 -14.54 -25.24
C ARG A 78 -14.17 -14.63 -25.63
N ALA A 79 -13.30 -14.00 -24.85
CA ALA A 79 -11.86 -14.05 -25.08
C ALA A 79 -11.34 -15.49 -24.94
N TRP A 80 -11.76 -16.21 -23.90
CA TRP A 80 -11.37 -17.60 -23.69
C TRP A 80 -11.87 -18.53 -24.79
N SER A 81 -13.14 -18.41 -25.20
CA SER A 81 -13.68 -19.18 -26.34
C SER A 81 -12.91 -18.89 -27.64
N THR A 82 -12.55 -17.63 -27.91
CA THR A 82 -11.76 -17.28 -29.10
C THR A 82 -10.33 -17.84 -29.03
N VAL A 83 -9.73 -17.90 -27.84
CA VAL A 83 -8.41 -18.48 -27.63
C VAL A 83 -8.45 -19.99 -27.85
N GLU A 84 -9.48 -20.67 -27.34
CA GLU A 84 -9.71 -22.10 -27.56
C GLU A 84 -9.83 -22.42 -29.05
N ASP A 85 -10.70 -21.72 -29.78
CA ASP A 85 -10.89 -21.91 -31.23
C ASP A 85 -9.58 -21.73 -32.04
N LYS A 86 -8.71 -20.84 -31.59
CA LYS A 86 -7.42 -20.54 -32.26
C LYS A 86 -6.29 -21.47 -31.83
N LEU A 87 -6.45 -22.17 -30.70
CA LEU A 87 -5.42 -23.05 -30.16
C LEU A 87 -5.20 -24.27 -31.07
N ASP A 88 -6.25 -24.77 -31.71
CA ASP A 88 -6.20 -25.90 -32.64
C ASP A 88 -5.30 -25.66 -33.85
N GLY A 89 -5.14 -24.39 -34.27
CA GLY A 89 -4.26 -23.98 -35.36
C GLY A 89 -2.96 -23.32 -34.90
N ALA A 90 -2.71 -23.22 -33.59
CA ALA A 90 -1.56 -22.49 -33.06
C ALA A 90 -0.27 -23.30 -33.18
N ASN A 91 0.86 -22.60 -33.28
CA ASN A 91 2.16 -23.28 -33.23
C ASN A 91 2.46 -23.78 -31.81
N LEU A 92 3.38 -24.74 -31.68
CA LEU A 92 3.71 -25.38 -30.39
C LEU A 92 4.13 -24.37 -29.30
N ALA A 93 4.86 -23.31 -29.67
CA ALA A 93 5.29 -22.29 -28.71
C ALA A 93 4.10 -21.48 -28.16
N GLN A 94 3.19 -21.04 -29.03
CA GLN A 94 1.97 -20.33 -28.65
C GLN A 94 1.06 -21.21 -27.79
N ALA A 95 0.91 -22.48 -28.17
CA ALA A 95 0.13 -23.45 -27.40
C ALA A 95 0.71 -23.67 -25.99
N THR A 96 2.03 -23.77 -25.87
CA THR A 96 2.72 -23.94 -24.58
C THR A 96 2.53 -22.73 -23.66
N ILE A 97 2.66 -21.51 -24.22
CA ILE A 97 2.43 -20.27 -23.45
C ILE A 97 0.97 -20.19 -22.98
N CYS A 98 0.02 -20.48 -23.88
CA CYS A 98 -1.41 -20.49 -23.55
C CYS A 98 -1.72 -21.49 -22.44
N ALA A 99 -1.20 -22.72 -22.53
CA ALA A 99 -1.38 -23.75 -21.52
C ALA A 99 -0.83 -23.33 -20.14
N GLY A 100 0.35 -22.70 -20.11
CA GLY A 100 0.94 -22.20 -18.87
C GLY A 100 0.11 -21.11 -18.20
N ILE A 101 -0.36 -20.11 -18.96
CA ILE A 101 -1.22 -19.03 -18.45
C ILE A 101 -2.57 -19.60 -17.99
N ALA A 102 -3.18 -20.50 -18.77
CA ALA A 102 -4.44 -21.13 -18.41
C ALA A 102 -4.33 -21.93 -17.11
N THR A 103 -3.22 -22.65 -16.92
CA THR A 103 -2.94 -23.42 -15.70
C THR A 103 -2.75 -22.50 -14.49
N ASP A 104 -2.01 -21.39 -14.64
CA ASP A 104 -1.87 -20.36 -13.59
C ASP A 104 -3.24 -19.79 -13.19
N LYS A 105 -4.09 -19.43 -14.16
CA LYS A 105 -5.43 -18.91 -13.85
C LYS A 105 -6.36 -19.97 -13.24
N MET A 106 -6.25 -21.22 -13.66
CA MET A 106 -6.99 -22.33 -13.05
C MET A 106 -6.60 -22.52 -11.58
N LEU A 107 -5.30 -22.50 -11.26
CA LEU A 107 -4.81 -22.62 -9.89
C LEU A 107 -5.28 -21.46 -9.00
N LEU A 108 -5.24 -20.22 -9.51
CA LEU A 108 -5.80 -19.07 -8.79
C LEU A 108 -7.30 -19.25 -8.49
N LEU A 109 -8.08 -19.74 -9.45
CA LEU A 109 -9.52 -19.95 -9.29
C LEU A 109 -9.84 -21.13 -8.35
N SER A 110 -8.98 -22.15 -8.28
CA SER A 110 -9.15 -23.28 -7.35
C SER A 110 -8.77 -22.93 -5.91
N GLY A 111 -8.35 -21.68 -5.65
CA GLY A 111 -7.88 -21.24 -4.34
C GLY A 111 -6.52 -21.82 -3.96
N GLN A 112 -5.82 -22.45 -4.91
CA GLN A 112 -4.46 -22.92 -4.70
C GLN A 112 -3.48 -21.76 -5.00
N ALA A 113 -2.57 -21.48 -4.09
CA ALA A 113 -1.59 -20.41 -4.27
C ALA A 113 -0.73 -20.70 -5.52
N THR A 114 -0.76 -19.80 -6.51
CA THR A 114 0.07 -19.89 -7.72
C THR A 114 1.55 -19.64 -7.49
N GLN A 115 1.92 -19.11 -6.32
CA GLN A 115 3.29 -18.96 -5.88
C GLN A 115 3.40 -19.32 -4.40
N SER A 116 4.08 -20.43 -4.08
CA SER A 116 4.67 -20.60 -2.76
C SER A 116 6.00 -19.85 -2.73
N ILE A 117 6.02 -18.64 -2.15
CA ILE A 117 7.29 -18.00 -1.82
C ILE A 117 7.82 -18.73 -0.58
N GLN A 118 8.71 -19.71 -0.78
CA GLN A 118 9.51 -20.24 0.31
C GLN A 118 10.55 -19.18 0.68
N LEU A 119 10.21 -18.33 1.64
CA LEU A 119 11.19 -17.49 2.31
C LEU A 119 12.03 -18.41 3.19
N ASP A 120 13.18 -18.87 2.68
CA ASP A 120 14.24 -19.46 3.50
C ASP A 120 14.87 -18.34 4.33
N ILE A 121 14.12 -17.84 5.31
CA ILE A 121 14.66 -16.98 6.36
C ILE A 121 15.49 -17.90 7.23
N LYS A 122 16.75 -18.11 6.86
CA LYS A 122 17.73 -18.66 7.78
C LYS A 122 17.69 -17.75 9.00
N ALA A 123 17.20 -18.27 10.11
CA ALA A 123 17.26 -17.60 11.39
C ALA A 123 18.74 -17.43 11.72
N THR A 124 19.30 -16.30 11.32
CA THR A 124 20.66 -15.94 11.71
C THR A 124 20.62 -15.81 13.22
N ASP A 125 21.37 -16.66 13.91
CA ASP A 125 21.48 -16.60 15.37
C ASP A 125 22.23 -15.32 15.72
N ILE A 126 21.47 -14.25 15.99
CA ILE A 126 21.94 -12.90 16.30
C ILE A 126 22.95 -12.95 17.46
N TYR A 127 22.80 -13.88 18.40
CA TYR A 127 23.73 -14.03 19.52
C TYR A 127 25.09 -14.54 19.08
N SER A 128 25.14 -15.51 18.15
CA SER A 128 26.39 -16.03 17.61
C SER A 128 27.17 -14.95 16.85
N ASP A 129 26.48 -14.12 16.05
CA ASP A 129 27.09 -13.03 15.29
C ASP A 129 27.55 -11.88 16.18
N MET A 130 26.77 -11.54 17.21
CA MET A 130 27.18 -10.54 18.20
C MET A 130 28.40 -10.99 18.98
N ASN A 131 28.48 -12.27 19.36
CA ASN A 131 29.64 -12.83 20.05
C ASN A 131 30.88 -12.84 19.15
N ARG A 132 30.72 -13.16 17.86
CA ARG A 132 31.81 -13.08 16.88
C ARG A 132 32.34 -11.66 16.72
N LEU A 133 31.46 -10.69 16.53
CA LEU A 133 31.83 -9.27 16.40
C LEU A 133 32.48 -8.72 17.68
N THR A 134 32.00 -9.14 18.85
CA THR A 134 32.60 -8.75 20.13
C THR A 134 34.02 -9.30 20.27
N ALA A 135 34.25 -10.56 19.87
CA ALA A 135 35.58 -11.15 19.87
C ALA A 135 36.53 -10.45 18.89
N GLU A 136 36.05 -10.09 17.70
CA GLU A 136 36.82 -9.34 16.71
C GLU A 136 37.21 -7.94 17.22
N ILE A 137 36.29 -7.22 17.86
CA ILE A 137 36.56 -5.91 18.48
C ILE A 137 37.59 -6.02 19.61
N VAL A 138 37.45 -7.01 20.49
CA VAL A 138 38.39 -7.22 21.60
C VAL A 138 39.80 -7.51 21.08
N ASN A 139 39.91 -8.31 20.02
CA ASN A 139 41.20 -8.60 19.40
C ASN A 139 41.79 -7.36 18.70
N ALA A 140 40.96 -6.56 18.02
CA ALA A 140 41.41 -5.31 17.42
C ALA A 140 41.89 -4.30 18.47
N VAL A 141 41.16 -4.18 19.60
CA VAL A 141 41.56 -3.30 20.72
C VAL A 141 42.86 -3.74 21.37
N ARG A 142 43.07 -5.06 21.53
CA ARG A 142 44.34 -5.60 22.06
C ARG A 142 45.51 -5.44 21.10
N ALA A 143 45.26 -5.41 19.80
CA ALA A 143 46.28 -5.21 18.78
C ALA A 143 46.63 -3.72 18.56
N LEU A 144 45.87 -2.78 19.12
CA LEU A 144 46.22 -1.37 19.07
C LEU A 144 47.41 -1.09 20.01
N PRO A 145 48.51 -0.50 19.52
CA PRO A 145 49.60 -0.07 20.39
C PRO A 145 49.10 1.02 21.34
N ALA A 146 49.63 1.06 22.56
CA ALA A 146 49.25 2.02 23.60
C ALA A 146 49.31 3.46 23.05
N ALA A 147 48.15 4.04 22.75
CA ALA A 147 48.06 5.40 22.28
C ALA A 147 48.35 6.35 23.44
N THR A 148 49.43 7.12 23.33
CA THR A 148 49.73 8.26 24.21
C THR A 148 48.53 9.22 24.19
N PRO A 149 48.03 9.67 25.35
CA PRO A 149 46.87 10.55 25.39
C PRO A 149 47.21 11.87 24.69
N LYS A 150 46.54 12.15 23.57
CA LYS A 150 46.57 13.47 22.94
C LYS A 150 45.75 14.43 23.81
N LEU A 151 46.42 15.25 24.61
CA LEU A 151 45.83 16.46 25.18
C LEU A 151 45.54 17.42 24.01
N LEU A 152 44.26 17.69 23.74
CA LEU A 152 43.88 18.74 22.80
C LEU A 152 44.04 20.10 23.49
N PRO A 153 44.70 21.10 22.89
CA PRO A 153 44.75 22.45 23.43
C PRO A 153 43.42 23.15 23.14
N VAL A 154 42.76 23.67 24.18
CA VAL A 154 41.65 24.61 24.02
C VAL A 154 42.01 25.86 24.83
N GLU A 155 42.72 26.79 24.19
CA GLU A 155 42.70 28.18 24.64
C GLU A 155 41.54 28.88 23.94
N ALA A 156 40.56 29.35 24.71
CA ALA A 156 39.61 30.37 24.30
C ALA A 156 39.21 31.18 25.54
N GLU A 157 39.92 32.29 25.67
CA GLU A 157 39.59 33.52 26.40
C GLU A 157 38.08 33.80 26.40
N VAL A 158 37.44 33.85 27.58
CA VAL A 158 36.14 34.49 27.76
C VAL A 158 36.35 35.69 28.67
N VAL A 159 36.52 36.85 28.04
CA VAL A 159 36.30 38.15 28.67
C VAL A 159 34.81 38.26 29.00
N SER A 160 34.46 38.18 30.29
CA SER A 160 33.20 38.72 30.78
C SER A 160 33.48 39.70 31.92
N VAL A 161 33.50 40.98 31.56
CA VAL A 161 33.49 42.11 32.49
C VAL A 161 32.21 42.05 33.35
N LEU A 162 32.37 42.28 34.65
CA LEU A 162 31.34 42.26 35.69
C LEU A 162 30.09 43.10 35.37
N PRO A 163 28.92 42.76 35.93
CA PRO A 163 27.83 43.72 36.08
C PRO A 163 28.10 44.64 37.29
N ALA A 164 28.12 45.95 37.08
CA ALA A 164 27.89 46.93 38.12
C ALA A 164 26.39 47.20 38.25
N ALA A 165 25.96 47.35 39.50
CA ALA A 165 24.66 47.88 39.91
C ALA A 165 24.50 49.35 39.52
#